data_AF-A0A7J9J121-F1
#
_entry.id   AF-A0A7J9J121-F1
#
_cell.length_a   1.000
_cell.length_b   1.000
_cell.length_c   1.000
_cell.angle_alpha   90.00
_cell.angle_beta   90.00
_cell.angle_gamma   90.00
#
_symmetry.space_group_name_H-M   'P 1'
#
loop_
_entity.id
_entity.type
_entity.pdbx_description
1 polymer ?
#
loop_
_entity_poly.entity_id
_entity_poly.type
_entity_poly.pdbx_seq_one_letter_code
_entity_poly.pdbx_strand_id
1 'polypeptide(L)'
;MASSSSTSLPLHICHGNKLTMIINRSHAVLHSIAISFLIYYRAFFLFHQPTPIIIPWLLLFTSELLLSFIWFLGRAYIWRPVYRTVFPERLPNDDKLPAIDVFICTTGPDKEPTIGVMNTLLSAMALDYPPDKLHVYLSDDGGYAITLHAMRESWSFARWWLPFCRRFGIKTRCPEAYFSRTENHDSDSKNPDNFMVEREKIKEQYVLFKERVRRAGEESKFKDKGIYTASDHPSCIEETGTYRQLWLQFIAPQCYANPMGAAQVVH
;
A
#
# COMPACT_ATOMS: atom_id res chain seq x y z
N MET A 1 28.28 5.21 -41.95
CA MET A 1 27.68 4.72 -40.69
C MET A 1 27.72 5.85 -39.67
N ALA A 2 26.67 6.67 -39.62
CA ALA A 2 26.52 7.68 -38.58
C ALA A 2 25.55 7.11 -37.54
N SER A 3 26.04 6.80 -36.34
CA SER A 3 25.20 6.47 -35.20
C SER A 3 24.45 7.75 -34.82
N SER A 4 23.21 7.89 -35.28
CA SER A 4 22.30 8.93 -34.80
C SER A 4 22.03 8.66 -33.32
N SER A 5 22.74 9.34 -32.43
CA SER A 5 22.44 9.40 -31.01
C SER A 5 21.11 10.13 -30.84
N SER A 6 19.99 9.42 -30.94
CA SER A 6 18.68 9.93 -30.57
C SER A 6 18.72 10.24 -29.07
N THR A 7 18.86 11.51 -28.70
CA THR A 7 18.78 11.95 -27.32
C THR A 7 17.38 11.67 -26.81
N SER A 8 17.19 10.53 -26.13
CA SER A 8 15.91 10.14 -25.55
C SER A 8 15.49 11.17 -24.51
N LEU A 9 14.25 11.66 -24.61
CA LEU A 9 13.70 12.58 -23.61
C LEU A 9 13.70 11.93 -22.21
N PRO A 10 13.88 12.71 -21.14
CA PRO A 10 13.87 12.17 -19.79
C PRO A 10 12.49 11.62 -19.42
N LEU A 11 12.47 10.44 -18.80
CA LEU A 11 11.25 9.78 -18.30
C LEU A 11 10.66 10.47 -17.06
N HIS A 12 11.50 11.18 -16.32
CA HIS A 12 11.09 11.98 -15.16
C HIS A 12 11.96 13.21 -15.01
N ILE A 13 11.43 14.25 -14.39
CA ILE A 13 12.17 15.46 -14.03
C ILE A 13 11.97 15.73 -12.54
N CYS A 14 13.06 16.09 -11.86
CA CYS A 14 13.04 16.50 -10.46
C CYS A 14 13.08 18.03 -10.36
N HIS A 15 12.05 18.61 -9.76
CA HIS A 15 11.92 20.04 -9.53
C HIS A 15 12.22 20.37 -8.07
N GLY A 16 13.15 21.30 -7.84
CA GLY A 16 13.35 21.90 -6.52
C GLY A 16 12.51 23.15 -6.38
N ASN A 17 11.62 23.21 -5.38
CA ASN A 17 10.88 24.45 -5.09
C ASN A 17 11.78 25.39 -4.26
N LYS A 18 12.36 26.40 -4.93
CA LYS A 18 13.25 27.38 -4.31
C LYS A 18 12.58 28.14 -3.17
N LEU A 19 11.30 28.50 -3.32
CA LEU A 19 10.56 29.22 -2.30
C LEU A 19 10.38 28.36 -1.04
N THR A 20 9.89 27.12 -1.19
CA THR A 20 9.74 26.19 -0.06
C THR A 20 11.07 25.89 0.62
N MET A 21 12.16 25.75 -0.14
CA MET A 21 13.50 25.60 0.43
C MET A 21 13.90 26.80 1.29
N ILE A 22 13.67 28.03 0.82
CA ILE A 22 13.98 29.25 1.56
C ILE A 22 13.14 29.32 2.83
N ILE A 23 11.83 29.09 2.74
CA ILE A 23 10.90 29.09 3.89
C ILE A 23 11.32 28.06 4.94
N ASN A 24 11.62 26.82 4.53
CA ASN A 24 12.02 25.76 5.46
C ASN A 24 13.34 26.09 6.16
N ARG A 25 14.32 26.65 5.44
CA ARG A 25 15.61 27.04 5.99
C ARG A 25 15.48 28.25 6.93
N SER A 26 14.71 29.26 6.56
CA SER A 26 14.49 30.42 7.43
C SER A 26 13.77 30.02 8.71
N HIS A 27 12.74 29.18 8.61
CA HIS A 27 12.07 28.61 9.78
C HIS A 27 13.03 27.80 10.65
N ALA A 28 13.88 26.96 10.06
CA ALA A 28 14.88 26.19 10.81
C ALA A 28 15.87 27.09 11.54
N VAL A 29 16.36 28.16 10.91
CA VAL A 29 17.27 29.12 11.54
C VAL A 29 16.58 29.83 12.71
N LEU A 30 15.38 30.39 12.49
CA LEU A 30 14.62 31.10 13.54
C LEU A 30 14.33 30.20 14.74
N HIS A 31 13.91 28.95 14.48
CA HIS A 31 13.60 28.01 15.55
C HIS A 31 14.86 27.51 16.28
N SER A 32 16.00 27.34 15.57
CA SER A 32 17.28 27.02 16.20
C SER A 32 17.76 28.13 17.13
N ILE A 33 17.56 29.39 16.73
CA ILE A 33 17.85 30.56 17.57
C ILE A 33 16.97 30.52 18.84
N ALA A 34 15.66 30.29 18.70
CA ALA A 34 14.75 30.18 19.82
C ALA A 34 15.11 29.04 20.80
N ILE A 35 15.45 27.86 20.28
CA ILE A 35 15.95 26.72 21.08
C ILE A 35 17.24 27.09 21.80
N SER A 36 18.17 27.77 21.12
CA SER A 36 19.45 28.19 21.73
C SER A 36 19.22 29.16 22.89
N PHE A 37 18.30 30.13 22.75
CA PHE A 37 17.90 31.02 23.84
C PHE A 37 17.24 30.27 24.99
N LEU A 38 16.36 29.29 24.71
CA LEU A 38 15.72 28.47 25.73
C LEU A 38 16.77 27.65 26.52
N ILE A 39 17.68 26.98 25.83
CA ILE A 39 18.76 26.19 26.45
C ILE A 39 19.68 27.11 27.26
N TYR A 40 20.03 28.28 26.74
CA TYR A 40 20.84 29.26 27.47
C TYR A 40 20.14 29.74 28.75
N TYR A 41 18.86 30.12 28.66
CA TYR A 41 18.07 30.54 29.81
C TYR A 41 18.01 29.44 30.88
N ARG A 42 17.80 28.18 30.45
CA ARG A 42 17.76 27.03 31.35
C ARG A 42 19.13 26.76 32.00
N ALA A 43 20.20 26.76 31.22
CA ALA A 43 21.56 26.56 31.75
C ALA A 43 21.95 27.67 32.72
N PHE A 44 21.67 28.93 32.38
CA PHE A 44 21.99 30.09 33.22
C PHE A 44 21.32 29.98 34.60
N PHE A 45 20.01 29.69 34.63
CA PHE A 45 19.27 29.55 35.88
C PHE A 45 19.73 28.34 36.70
N LEU A 46 20.08 27.22 36.06
CA LEU A 46 20.65 26.04 36.73
C LEU A 46 21.96 26.36 37.46
N PHE A 47 22.84 27.16 36.85
CA PHE A 47 24.15 27.49 37.42
C PHE A 47 24.14 28.68 38.39
N HIS A 48 23.24 29.66 38.22
CA HIS A 48 23.25 30.89 39.02
C HIS A 48 22.22 30.92 40.16
N GLN A 49 21.15 30.11 40.09
CA GLN A 49 20.11 30.06 41.12
C GLN A 49 19.70 28.61 41.43
N PRO A 50 20.44 27.90 42.30
CA PRO A 50 20.04 26.55 42.71
C PRO A 50 18.73 26.62 43.50
N THR A 51 17.65 26.12 42.90
CA THR A 51 16.36 25.94 43.58
C THR A 51 16.39 24.65 44.43
N PRO A 52 15.62 24.56 45.52
CA PRO A 52 15.56 23.34 46.33
C PRO A 52 14.93 22.13 45.61
N ILE A 53 14.36 22.32 44.40
CA ILE A 53 13.62 21.32 43.64
C ILE A 53 14.38 20.99 42.33
N ILE A 54 15.58 20.42 42.47
CA ILE A 54 16.52 20.18 41.35
C ILE A 54 16.03 19.07 40.42
N ILE A 55 15.42 18.00 40.95
CA ILE A 55 15.07 16.79 40.18
C ILE A 55 14.04 17.08 39.07
N PRO A 56 12.87 17.70 39.35
CA PRO A 56 11.92 18.07 38.30
C PRO A 56 12.50 19.03 37.27
N TRP A 57 13.40 19.92 37.70
CA TRP A 57 14.05 20.89 36.83
C TRP A 57 15.02 20.24 35.85
N LEU A 58 15.80 19.27 36.32
CA LEU A 58 16.70 18.45 35.49
C LEU A 58 15.91 17.58 34.50
N LEU A 59 14.80 16.99 34.95
CA LEU A 59 13.91 16.20 34.09
C LEU A 59 13.35 17.05 32.95
N LEU A 60 12.87 18.26 33.26
CA LEU A 60 12.34 19.20 32.26
C LEU A 60 13.43 19.61 31.27
N PHE A 61 14.61 19.99 31.76
CA PHE A 61 15.73 20.37 30.91
C PHE A 61 16.20 19.23 30.00
N THR A 62 16.28 18.01 30.53
CA THR A 62 16.64 16.81 29.76
C THR A 62 15.59 16.53 28.68
N SER A 63 14.31 16.69 28.99
CA SER A 63 13.21 16.54 28.03
C SER A 63 13.29 17.58 26.90
N GLU A 64 13.57 18.84 27.23
CA GLU A 64 13.76 19.94 26.27
C GLU A 64 14.96 19.68 25.34
N LEU A 65 16.08 19.16 25.87
CA LEU A 65 17.24 18.77 25.06
C LEU A 65 16.92 17.61 24.11
N LEU A 66 16.23 16.59 24.60
CA LEU A 66 15.84 15.44 23.79
C LEU A 66 14.87 15.85 22.67
N LEU A 67 13.86 16.67 22.98
CA LEU A 67 12.94 17.22 21.98
C LEU A 67 13.66 18.10 20.96
N SER A 68 14.60 18.93 21.40
CA SER A 68 15.42 19.77 20.51
C SER A 68 16.28 18.93 19.57
N PHE A 69 16.85 17.83 20.08
CA PHE A 69 17.64 16.88 19.30
C PHE A 69 16.78 16.15 18.26
N ILE A 70 15.61 15.64 18.65
CA ILE A 70 14.65 15.01 17.72
C ILE A 70 14.23 16.01 16.64
N TRP A 71 13.93 17.25 17.03
CA TRP A 71 13.56 18.32 16.10
C TRP A 71 14.68 18.61 15.09
N PHE A 72 15.93 18.67 15.56
CA PHE A 72 17.11 18.90 14.72
C PHE A 72 17.31 17.77 13.71
N LEU A 73 17.24 16.51 14.15
CA LEU A 73 17.29 15.35 13.25
C LEU A 73 16.16 15.41 12.20
N GLY A 74 14.96 15.85 12.61
CA GLY A 74 13.84 16.06 11.71
C GLY A 74 14.08 17.14 10.63
N ARG A 75 14.99 18.10 10.85
CA ARG A 75 15.29 19.15 9.86
C ARG A 75 15.97 18.60 8.60
N ALA A 76 16.71 17.50 8.72
CA ALA A 76 17.40 16.89 7.58
C ALA A 76 16.44 16.55 6.42
N TYR A 77 15.24 16.03 6.74
CA TYR A 77 14.25 15.61 5.74
C TYR A 77 13.60 16.77 4.98
N ILE A 78 13.50 17.95 5.58
CA ILE A 78 12.82 19.11 4.98
C ILE A 78 13.78 20.15 4.39
N TRP A 79 15.10 19.90 4.47
CA TRP A 79 16.13 20.85 4.06
C TRP A 79 16.11 21.15 2.55
N ARG A 80 15.73 20.16 1.74
CA ARG A 80 15.64 20.24 0.28
C ARG A 80 14.46 19.40 -0.24
N PRO A 81 13.21 19.89 -0.13
CA PRO A 81 12.08 19.23 -0.76
C PRO A 81 12.27 19.17 -2.28
N VAL A 82 12.05 17.99 -2.85
CA VAL A 82 12.11 17.73 -4.29
C VAL A 82 10.77 17.15 -4.73
N TYR A 83 10.21 17.70 -5.80
CA TYR A 83 9.01 17.19 -6.47
C TYR A 83 9.43 16.46 -7.73
N ARG A 84 8.80 15.33 -8.05
CA ARG A 84 9.09 14.56 -9.25
C ARG A 84 7.87 14.59 -10.18
N THR A 85 8.11 15.00 -11.42
CA THR A 85 7.13 14.88 -12.50
C THR A 85 7.54 13.69 -13.37
N VAL A 86 6.59 12.80 -13.66
CA VAL A 86 6.80 11.60 -14.50
C VAL A 86 6.10 11.78 -15.84
N PHE A 87 6.63 11.16 -16.89
CA PHE A 87 6.08 11.20 -18.25
C PHE A 87 5.83 9.78 -18.77
N PRO A 88 4.70 9.14 -18.40
CA PRO A 88 4.37 7.80 -18.84
C PRO A 88 4.31 7.66 -20.38
N GLU A 89 3.99 8.73 -21.09
CA GLU A 89 3.88 8.76 -22.56
C GLU A 89 5.23 8.59 -23.26
N ARG A 90 6.34 8.75 -22.52
CA ARG A 90 7.71 8.58 -23.00
C ARG A 90 8.27 7.20 -22.70
N LEU A 91 7.49 6.33 -22.03
CA LEU A 91 7.90 4.96 -21.77
C LEU A 91 8.09 4.22 -23.09
N PRO A 92 9.01 3.23 -23.12
CA PRO A 92 9.12 2.37 -24.28
C PRO A 92 7.82 1.56 -24.44
N ASN A 93 7.63 1.02 -25.64
CA ASN A 93 6.54 0.10 -25.94
C ASN A 93 6.49 -1.08 -24.94
N ASP A 94 5.29 -1.63 -24.78
CA ASP A 94 4.96 -2.73 -23.85
C ASP A 94 5.89 -3.94 -23.93
N ASP A 95 6.44 -4.26 -25.11
CA ASP A 95 7.38 -5.35 -25.34
C ASP A 95 8.70 -5.18 -24.58
N LYS A 96 9.09 -3.93 -24.28
CA LYS A 96 10.34 -3.60 -23.58
C LYS A 96 10.15 -3.34 -22.08
N LEU A 97 8.91 -3.35 -21.60
CA LEU A 97 8.63 -3.20 -20.17
C LEU A 97 9.11 -4.43 -19.37
N PRO A 98 9.61 -4.28 -18.13
CA PRO A 98 10.02 -5.41 -17.28
C PRO A 98 8.81 -6.21 -16.76
N ALA A 99 9.01 -7.44 -16.30
CA ALA A 99 7.99 -8.12 -15.49
C ALA A 99 7.88 -7.46 -14.11
N ILE A 100 6.66 -7.40 -13.55
CA ILE A 100 6.34 -6.82 -12.24
C ILE A 100 5.52 -7.82 -11.43
N ASP A 101 5.94 -8.01 -10.19
CA ASP A 101 5.24 -8.79 -9.18
C ASP A 101 4.59 -7.85 -8.16
N VAL A 102 3.29 -8.00 -7.94
CA VAL A 102 2.52 -7.26 -6.94
C VAL A 102 2.19 -8.19 -5.79
N PHE A 103 2.74 -7.91 -4.61
CA PHE A 103 2.47 -8.68 -3.39
C PHE A 103 1.41 -7.99 -2.54
N ILE A 104 0.37 -8.73 -2.17
CA ILE A 104 -0.69 -8.33 -1.25
C ILE A 104 -0.61 -9.27 -0.06
N CYS A 105 -0.33 -8.74 1.12
CA CYS A 105 -0.30 -9.52 2.36
C CYS A 105 -1.53 -9.16 3.19
N THR A 106 -2.18 -10.16 3.76
CA THR A 106 -3.29 -9.98 4.70
C THR A 106 -3.06 -10.75 5.99
N THR A 107 -3.50 -10.16 7.10
CA THR A 107 -3.33 -10.73 8.45
C THR A 107 -4.59 -11.37 9.01
N GLY A 108 -5.74 -11.20 8.33
CA GLY A 108 -6.99 -11.84 8.69
C GLY A 108 -8.23 -10.94 8.63
N PRO A 109 -9.43 -11.55 8.56
CA PRO A 109 -10.69 -10.87 8.30
C PRO A 109 -11.14 -9.89 9.41
N ASP A 110 -10.63 -10.05 10.64
CA ASP A 110 -11.01 -9.21 11.79
C ASP A 110 -10.37 -7.81 11.74
N LYS A 111 -9.13 -7.71 11.28
CA LYS A 111 -8.42 -6.44 11.12
C LYS A 111 -8.60 -5.86 9.72
N GLU A 112 -8.65 -6.74 8.72
CA GLU A 112 -8.68 -6.40 7.31
C GLU A 112 -9.90 -7.09 6.67
N PRO A 113 -11.02 -6.37 6.48
CA PRO A 113 -12.22 -6.96 5.91
C PRO A 113 -11.92 -7.66 4.58
N THR A 114 -12.30 -8.93 4.44
CA THR A 114 -11.95 -9.75 3.26
C THR A 114 -12.36 -9.11 1.94
N ILE A 115 -13.54 -8.46 1.89
CA ILE A 115 -13.98 -7.70 0.71
C ILE A 115 -13.01 -6.56 0.33
N GLY A 116 -12.43 -5.87 1.32
CA GLY A 116 -11.44 -4.81 1.10
C GLY A 116 -10.15 -5.36 0.50
N VAL A 117 -9.68 -6.51 1.01
CA VAL A 117 -8.52 -7.22 0.47
C VAL A 117 -8.80 -7.66 -0.98
N MET A 118 -9.97 -8.24 -1.24
CA MET A 118 -10.35 -8.67 -2.59
C MET A 118 -10.51 -7.51 -3.58
N ASN A 119 -11.01 -6.35 -3.14
CA ASN A 119 -11.03 -5.15 -3.98
C ASN A 119 -9.61 -4.68 -4.34
N THR A 120 -8.67 -4.78 -3.41
CA THR A 120 -7.25 -4.49 -3.65
C THR A 120 -6.66 -5.48 -4.66
N LEU A 121 -6.97 -6.77 -4.51
CA LEU A 121 -6.59 -7.82 -5.46
C LEU A 121 -7.11 -7.53 -6.87
N LEU A 122 -8.41 -7.26 -7.01
CA LEU A 122 -9.05 -6.92 -8.28
C LEU A 122 -8.47 -5.65 -8.90
N SER A 123 -8.14 -4.66 -8.07
CA SER A 123 -7.49 -3.42 -8.52
C SER A 123 -6.08 -3.66 -9.04
N ALA A 124 -5.31 -4.53 -8.38
CA ALA A 124 -3.96 -4.92 -8.82
C ALA A 124 -4.01 -5.68 -10.15
N MET A 125 -4.93 -6.63 -10.31
CA MET A 125 -5.13 -7.37 -11.56
C MET A 125 -5.57 -6.48 -12.73
N ALA A 126 -6.21 -5.34 -12.43
CA ALA A 126 -6.70 -4.38 -13.40
C ALA A 126 -5.71 -3.24 -13.70
N LEU A 127 -4.46 -3.33 -13.24
CA LEU A 127 -3.41 -2.39 -13.62
C LEU A 127 -3.25 -2.35 -15.13
N ASP A 128 -2.93 -1.16 -15.64
CA ASP A 128 -2.67 -0.94 -17.06
C ASP A 128 -1.24 -1.37 -17.38
N TYR A 129 -1.05 -2.69 -17.51
CA TYR A 129 0.25 -3.30 -17.75
C TYR A 129 0.10 -4.55 -18.63
N PRO A 130 1.13 -4.94 -19.41
CA PRO A 130 1.08 -6.12 -20.24
C PRO A 130 0.74 -7.38 -19.42
N PRO A 131 -0.27 -8.16 -19.85
CA PRO A 131 -0.80 -9.26 -19.06
C PRO A 131 0.19 -10.40 -18.85
N ASP A 132 1.13 -10.57 -19.77
CA ASP A 132 2.23 -11.54 -19.70
C ASP A 132 3.34 -11.13 -18.72
N LYS A 133 3.32 -9.89 -18.23
CA LYS A 133 4.37 -9.29 -17.40
C LYS A 133 3.88 -8.81 -16.04
N LEU A 134 2.59 -8.97 -15.74
CA LEU A 134 2.00 -8.61 -14.46
C LEU A 134 1.62 -9.87 -13.71
N HIS A 135 2.24 -10.08 -12.55
CA HIS A 135 1.94 -11.18 -11.66
C HIS A 135 1.45 -10.61 -10.32
N VAL A 136 0.35 -11.16 -9.79
CA VAL A 136 -0.24 -10.71 -8.54
C VAL A 136 -0.24 -11.88 -7.54
N TYR A 137 0.29 -11.62 -6.36
CA TYR A 137 0.46 -12.58 -5.28
C TYR A 137 -0.38 -12.17 -4.08
N LEU A 138 -1.19 -13.08 -3.55
CA LEU A 138 -1.90 -12.89 -2.28
C LEU A 138 -1.31 -13.83 -1.23
N SER A 139 -0.76 -13.25 -0.16
CA SER A 139 -0.28 -13.95 1.03
C SER A 139 -1.24 -13.72 2.18
N ASP A 140 -1.71 -14.79 2.81
CA ASP A 140 -2.51 -14.74 4.03
C ASP A 140 -1.71 -15.32 5.18
N ASP A 141 -1.19 -14.44 6.03
CA ASP A 141 -0.37 -14.81 7.19
C ASP A 141 -1.21 -15.48 8.28
N GLY A 142 -2.52 -15.31 8.27
CA GLY A 142 -3.45 -15.92 9.20
C GLY A 142 -4.03 -17.26 8.74
N GLY A 143 -3.75 -17.66 7.49
CA GLY A 143 -4.21 -18.94 6.94
C GLY A 143 -5.73 -19.12 6.92
N TYR A 144 -6.50 -18.03 6.82
CA TYR A 144 -7.95 -18.09 6.96
C TYR A 144 -8.60 -18.70 5.71
N ALA A 145 -9.41 -19.74 5.91
CA ALA A 145 -10.12 -20.43 4.82
C ALA A 145 -11.04 -19.49 4.02
N ILE A 146 -11.59 -18.46 4.66
CA ILE A 146 -12.41 -17.43 4.00
C ILE A 146 -11.61 -16.62 2.98
N THR A 147 -10.32 -16.36 3.22
CA THR A 147 -9.46 -15.63 2.28
C THR A 147 -9.31 -16.42 0.98
N LEU A 148 -9.08 -17.74 1.07
CA LEU A 148 -9.00 -18.61 -0.09
C LEU A 148 -10.30 -18.62 -0.89
N HIS A 149 -11.42 -18.79 -0.19
CA HIS A 149 -12.73 -18.81 -0.83
C HIS A 149 -13.03 -17.48 -1.53
N ALA A 150 -12.79 -16.37 -0.84
CA ALA A 150 -12.98 -15.03 -1.38
C ALA A 150 -12.07 -14.74 -2.58
N MET A 151 -10.85 -15.29 -2.61
CA MET A 151 -9.99 -15.17 -3.77
C MET A 151 -10.55 -15.93 -4.99
N ARG A 152 -11.06 -17.14 -4.83
CA ARG A 152 -11.73 -17.88 -5.92
C ARG A 152 -12.95 -17.14 -6.46
N GLU A 153 -13.73 -16.53 -5.56
CA GLU A 153 -14.85 -15.67 -5.93
C GLU A 153 -14.41 -14.41 -6.69
N SER A 154 -13.31 -13.80 -6.25
CA SER A 154 -12.70 -12.63 -6.91
C SER A 154 -12.18 -12.98 -8.29
N TRP A 155 -11.53 -14.13 -8.46
CA TRP A 155 -11.11 -14.63 -9.76
C TRP A 155 -12.29 -14.79 -10.73
N SER A 156 -13.41 -15.34 -10.24
CA SER A 156 -14.63 -15.48 -11.04
C SER A 156 -15.20 -14.12 -11.47
N PHE A 157 -15.20 -13.13 -10.57
CA PHE A 157 -15.61 -11.77 -10.87
C PHE A 157 -14.63 -11.02 -11.79
N ALA A 158 -13.33 -11.27 -11.67
CA ALA A 158 -12.29 -10.63 -12.48
C ALA A 158 -12.48 -10.86 -13.98
N ARG A 159 -13.03 -12.02 -14.36
CA ARG A 159 -13.39 -12.34 -15.76
C ARG A 159 -14.37 -11.33 -16.37
N TRP A 160 -15.16 -10.66 -15.55
CA TRP A 160 -16.08 -9.59 -15.95
C TRP A 160 -15.41 -8.22 -15.81
N TRP A 161 -14.74 -7.99 -14.68
CA TRP A 161 -14.17 -6.69 -14.31
C TRP A 161 -12.99 -6.26 -15.21
N LEU A 162 -12.02 -7.16 -15.47
CA LEU A 162 -10.81 -6.79 -16.21
C LEU A 162 -11.10 -6.40 -17.66
N PRO A 163 -11.90 -7.16 -18.45
CA PRO A 163 -12.21 -6.76 -19.81
C PRO A 163 -13.04 -5.48 -19.88
N PHE A 164 -13.92 -5.23 -18.89
CA PHE A 164 -14.65 -3.97 -18.77
C PHE A 164 -13.68 -2.79 -18.53
N CYS A 165 -12.77 -2.93 -17.57
CA CYS A 165 -11.75 -1.93 -17.26
C CYS A 165 -10.87 -1.56 -18.45
N ARG A 166 -10.44 -2.56 -19.24
CA ARG A 166 -9.59 -2.34 -20.42
C ARG A 166 -10.36 -1.71 -21.58
N ARG A 167 -11.55 -2.24 -21.92
CA ARG A 167 -12.33 -1.77 -23.08
C ARG A 167 -12.79 -0.31 -22.92
N PHE A 168 -13.20 0.08 -21.73
CA PHE A 168 -13.72 1.43 -21.47
C PHE A 168 -12.70 2.38 -20.83
N GLY A 169 -11.44 1.96 -20.67
CA GLY A 169 -10.40 2.83 -20.12
C GLY A 169 -10.66 3.31 -18.69
N ILE A 170 -11.31 2.48 -17.86
CA ILE A 170 -11.76 2.85 -16.51
C ILE A 170 -10.56 3.19 -15.63
N LYS A 171 -10.41 4.45 -15.21
CA LYS A 171 -9.26 4.89 -14.39
C LYS A 171 -9.31 4.33 -12.97
N THR A 172 -10.51 4.24 -12.39
CA THR A 172 -10.72 3.73 -11.03
C THR A 172 -10.74 2.19 -11.04
N ARG A 173 -9.59 1.56 -10.81
CA ARG A 173 -9.43 0.09 -10.92
C ARG A 173 -10.04 -0.71 -9.77
N CYS A 174 -10.26 -0.09 -8.61
CA CYS A 174 -10.94 -0.69 -7.47
C CYS A 174 -12.47 -0.68 -7.70
N PRO A 175 -13.15 -1.84 -7.74
CA PRO A 175 -14.60 -1.91 -7.97
C PRO A 175 -15.43 -1.14 -6.94
N GLU A 176 -15.14 -1.29 -5.64
CA GLU A 176 -15.87 -0.55 -4.58
C GLU A 176 -15.76 0.96 -4.79
N ALA A 177 -14.54 1.47 -5.05
CA ALA A 177 -14.31 2.90 -5.26
C ALA A 177 -14.94 3.41 -6.56
N TYR A 178 -14.98 2.57 -7.60
CA TYR A 178 -15.62 2.91 -8.87
C TYR A 178 -17.14 3.02 -8.71
N PHE A 179 -17.78 2.06 -8.06
CA PHE A 179 -19.24 2.05 -7.87
C PHE A 179 -19.72 2.95 -6.73
N SER A 180 -18.85 3.40 -5.82
CA SER A 180 -19.19 4.36 -4.76
C SER A 180 -19.24 5.82 -5.24
N ARG A 181 -18.57 6.13 -6.36
CA ARG A 181 -18.59 7.48 -6.94
C ARG A 181 -19.93 7.75 -7.64
N THR A 182 -20.56 8.86 -7.30
CA THR A 182 -21.68 9.42 -8.08
C THR A 182 -21.19 9.72 -9.49
N GLU A 183 -21.93 9.26 -10.49
CA GLU A 183 -21.59 9.22 -11.92
C GLU A 183 -20.96 10.52 -12.42
N ASN A 184 -19.63 10.59 -12.48
CA ASN A 184 -18.93 11.73 -13.08
C ASN A 184 -17.53 11.31 -13.57
N HIS A 185 -17.37 11.33 -14.90
CA HIS A 185 -16.12 11.56 -15.65
C HIS A 185 -15.06 10.47 -15.84
N ASP A 186 -15.38 9.17 -15.79
CA ASP A 186 -14.40 8.13 -16.14
C ASP A 186 -14.51 7.59 -17.58
N SER A 187 -15.49 8.04 -18.40
CA SER A 187 -15.68 7.51 -19.76
C SER A 187 -15.87 8.59 -20.82
N ASP A 188 -14.85 8.81 -21.65
CA ASP A 188 -14.99 9.33 -23.04
C ASP A 188 -15.53 8.20 -23.95
N SER A 189 -16.67 7.63 -23.55
CA SER A 189 -17.26 6.52 -24.28
C SER A 189 -17.83 7.02 -25.61
N LYS A 190 -17.29 6.50 -26.72
CA LYS A 190 -17.82 6.74 -28.08
C LYS A 190 -19.25 6.21 -28.28
N ASN A 191 -19.74 5.35 -27.39
CA ASN A 191 -21.11 4.82 -27.40
C ASN A 191 -21.66 4.74 -25.96
N PRO A 192 -22.30 5.81 -25.46
CA PRO A 192 -22.73 5.92 -24.06
C PRO A 192 -23.79 4.88 -23.68
N ASP A 193 -24.71 4.54 -24.58
CA ASP A 193 -25.81 3.62 -24.29
C ASP A 193 -25.32 2.19 -24.02
N ASN A 194 -24.42 1.68 -24.86
CA ASN A 194 -23.83 0.36 -24.66
C ASN A 194 -22.98 0.31 -23.37
N PHE A 195 -22.27 1.39 -23.08
CA PHE A 195 -21.48 1.50 -21.85
C PHE A 195 -22.34 1.42 -20.59
N MET A 196 -23.46 2.15 -20.53
CA MET A 196 -24.33 2.16 -19.36
C MET A 196 -24.97 0.78 -19.10
N VAL A 197 -25.43 0.11 -20.16
CA VAL A 197 -25.98 -1.26 -20.06
C VAL A 197 -24.93 -2.25 -19.53
N GLU A 198 -23.70 -2.16 -20.05
CA GLU A 198 -22.63 -3.06 -19.60
C GLU A 198 -22.18 -2.73 -18.17
N ARG A 199 -22.06 -1.45 -17.82
CA ARG A 199 -21.74 -0.99 -16.47
C ARG A 199 -22.72 -1.54 -15.44
N GLU A 200 -24.03 -1.49 -15.71
CA GLU A 200 -25.03 -1.99 -14.75
C GLU A 200 -24.94 -3.52 -14.59
N LYS A 201 -24.72 -4.26 -15.69
CA LYS A 201 -24.45 -5.71 -15.60
C LYS A 201 -23.22 -6.04 -14.76
N ILE A 202 -22.14 -5.29 -14.91
CA ILE A 202 -20.92 -5.48 -14.11
C ILE A 202 -21.17 -5.14 -12.64
N LYS A 203 -21.96 -4.10 -12.37
CA LYS A 203 -22.38 -3.73 -11.00
C LYS A 203 -23.20 -4.82 -10.34
N GLU A 204 -24.14 -5.43 -11.05
CA GLU A 204 -24.89 -6.60 -10.55
C GLU A 204 -23.95 -7.76 -10.22
N GLN A 205 -22.99 -8.08 -11.11
CA GLN A 205 -21.99 -9.11 -10.85
C GLN A 205 -21.13 -8.78 -9.62
N TYR A 206 -20.79 -7.50 -9.43
CA TYR A 206 -20.04 -7.04 -8.26
C TYR A 206 -20.82 -7.20 -6.95
N VAL A 207 -22.11 -6.85 -6.96
CA VAL A 207 -22.99 -7.05 -5.80
C VAL A 207 -23.12 -8.53 -5.45
N LEU A 208 -23.32 -9.39 -6.46
CA LEU A 208 -23.37 -10.84 -6.26
C LEU A 208 -22.05 -11.40 -5.71
N PHE A 209 -20.92 -10.91 -6.21
CA PHE A 209 -19.59 -11.24 -5.67
C PHE A 209 -19.50 -10.87 -4.18
N LYS A 210 -19.86 -9.63 -3.81
CA LYS A 210 -19.83 -9.18 -2.41
C LYS A 210 -20.69 -10.07 -1.52
N GLU A 211 -21.87 -10.41 -1.98
CA GLU A 211 -22.81 -11.24 -1.22
C GLU A 211 -22.30 -12.68 -1.03
N ARG A 212 -21.69 -13.28 -2.05
CA ARG A 212 -21.10 -14.63 -1.94
C ARG A 212 -19.97 -14.67 -0.90
N VAL A 213 -19.08 -13.67 -0.92
CA VAL A 213 -18.00 -13.57 0.06
C VAL A 213 -18.55 -13.27 1.46
N ARG A 214 -19.54 -12.38 1.61
CA ARG A 214 -20.18 -12.08 2.90
C ARG A 214 -20.80 -13.33 3.52
N ARG A 215 -21.58 -14.09 2.73
CA ARG A 215 -22.21 -15.34 3.16
C ARG A 215 -21.17 -16.38 3.61
N ALA A 216 -20.09 -16.56 2.83
CA ALA A 216 -19.01 -17.46 3.22
C ALA A 216 -18.29 -16.99 4.51
N GLY A 217 -18.18 -15.68 4.73
CA GLY A 217 -17.66 -15.11 5.98
C GLY A 217 -18.53 -15.41 7.20
N GLU A 218 -19.85 -15.42 7.03
CA GLU A 218 -20.79 -15.79 8.09
C GLU A 218 -20.78 -17.29 8.38
N GLU A 219 -20.72 -18.12 7.34
CA GLU A 219 -20.60 -19.57 7.47
C GLU A 219 -19.27 -19.99 8.13
N SER A 220 -18.16 -19.32 7.82
CA SER A 220 -16.86 -19.56 8.47
C SER A 220 -16.91 -19.14 9.94
N LYS A 221 -17.40 -17.95 10.28
CA LYS A 221 -17.58 -17.55 11.69
C LYS A 221 -18.43 -18.51 12.51
N PHE A 222 -19.40 -19.18 11.89
CA PHE A 222 -20.23 -20.19 12.55
C PHE A 222 -19.46 -21.50 12.79
N LYS A 223 -18.61 -21.92 11.84
CA LYS A 223 -17.75 -23.12 11.97
C LYS A 223 -16.55 -22.89 12.88
N ASP A 224 -16.02 -21.67 12.92
CA ASP A 224 -14.81 -21.29 13.65
C ASP A 224 -15.05 -21.14 15.17
N LYS A 225 -16.30 -21.16 15.62
CA LYS A 225 -16.63 -21.35 17.05
C LYS A 225 -16.19 -22.72 17.60
N GLY A 226 -15.77 -23.63 16.71
CA GLY A 226 -15.29 -24.96 17.07
C GLY A 226 -13.77 -25.09 17.20
N ILE A 227 -12.99 -24.75 16.18
CA ILE A 227 -11.58 -25.18 16.10
C ILE A 227 -10.81 -24.28 15.10
N TYR A 228 -10.08 -23.25 15.55
CA TYR A 228 -8.92 -22.75 14.78
C TYR A 228 -7.78 -22.39 15.72
N THR A 229 -6.89 -23.34 15.91
CA THR A 229 -5.49 -23.04 16.18
C THR A 229 -4.89 -22.45 14.91
N ALA A 230 -4.80 -21.12 14.81
CA ALA A 230 -3.93 -20.43 13.85
C ALA A 230 -2.43 -20.78 14.03
N SER A 231 -2.14 -21.71 14.93
CA SER A 231 -0.82 -22.08 15.41
C SER A 231 -0.12 -23.12 14.55
N ASP A 232 -0.86 -24.01 13.88
CA ASP A 232 -0.27 -25.11 13.10
C ASP A 232 -1.14 -25.48 11.89
N HIS A 233 -0.68 -25.10 10.71
CA HIS A 233 -1.27 -25.48 9.44
C HIS A 233 -0.19 -25.58 8.36
N PRO A 234 -0.31 -26.53 7.40
CA PRO A 234 0.65 -26.65 6.32
C PRO A 234 0.60 -25.43 5.39
N SER A 235 1.73 -25.11 4.77
CA SER A 235 1.76 -24.15 3.67
C SER A 235 0.95 -24.68 2.49
N CYS A 236 0.08 -23.85 1.94
CA CYS A 236 -0.69 -24.14 0.74
C CYS A 236 -0.29 -23.17 -0.37
N ILE A 237 -0.12 -23.66 -1.59
CA ILE A 237 0.11 -22.80 -2.76
C ILE A 237 -0.96 -23.17 -3.76
N GLU A 238 -1.74 -22.17 -4.19
CA GLU A 238 -2.80 -22.36 -5.18
C GLU A 238 -2.61 -21.40 -6.34
N GLU A 239 -2.44 -21.96 -7.54
CA GLU A 239 -2.45 -21.22 -8.79
C GLU A 239 -3.88 -21.19 -9.33
N THR A 240 -4.47 -20.00 -9.44
CA THR A 240 -5.82 -19.84 -9.99
C THR A 240 -5.76 -19.06 -11.30
N GLY A 241 -5.57 -19.78 -12.43
CA GLY A 241 -5.80 -19.22 -13.76
C GLY A 241 -4.92 -19.76 -14.89
N THR A 242 -5.42 -19.67 -16.13
CA THR A 242 -4.70 -19.94 -17.38
C THR A 242 -3.92 -18.72 -17.90
N TYR A 243 -4.26 -17.53 -17.42
CA TYR A 243 -3.41 -16.34 -17.53
C TYR A 243 -2.48 -16.39 -16.32
N ARG A 244 -1.17 -16.43 -16.53
CA ARG A 244 -0.11 -16.46 -15.50
C ARG A 244 -0.12 -15.18 -14.63
N GLN A 245 -1.21 -14.88 -13.95
CA GLN A 245 -1.45 -13.59 -13.31
C GLN A 245 -1.78 -13.71 -11.82
N LEU A 246 -2.11 -14.90 -11.31
CA LEU A 246 -2.39 -15.08 -9.90
C LEU A 246 -1.73 -16.30 -9.28
N TRP A 247 -0.98 -16.03 -8.22
CA TRP A 247 -0.40 -17.01 -7.33
C TRP A 247 -0.89 -16.71 -5.91
N LEU A 248 -1.64 -17.62 -5.28
CA LEU A 248 -1.73 -17.60 -3.82
C LEU A 248 -0.52 -18.31 -3.26
N GLN A 249 0.18 -17.64 -2.36
CA GLN A 249 1.14 -18.30 -1.49
C GLN A 249 0.66 -18.15 -0.06
N PHE A 250 0.14 -19.22 0.55
CA PHE A 250 -0.05 -19.24 1.99
C PHE A 250 1.31 -19.46 2.62
N ILE A 251 1.87 -18.41 3.22
CA ILE A 251 3.04 -18.56 4.08
C ILE A 251 2.54 -18.86 5.50
N ALA A 252 2.87 -20.04 6.00
CA ALA A 252 2.70 -20.50 7.37
C ALA A 252 4.05 -21.03 7.88
N PRO A 253 4.31 -21.19 9.18
CA PRO A 253 3.84 -20.49 10.38
C PRO A 253 4.93 -19.54 10.91
N GLN A 254 4.62 -18.71 11.91
CA GLN A 254 5.68 -18.05 12.69
C GLN A 254 6.62 -19.12 13.27
N CYS A 255 7.90 -19.11 12.85
CA CYS A 255 8.96 -19.80 13.57
C CYS A 255 9.06 -19.18 14.98
N TYR A 256 8.35 -19.75 15.94
CA TYR A 256 8.71 -19.56 17.34
C TYR A 256 10.03 -20.30 17.57
N ALA A 257 11.10 -19.53 17.82
CA ALA A 257 12.33 -20.05 18.38
C ALA A 257 12.00 -20.70 19.73
N ASN A 258 11.95 -22.03 19.75
CA ASN A 258 12.00 -22.80 20.99
C ASN A 258 13.35 -22.47 21.67
N PRO A 259 13.42 -22.19 22.99
CA PRO A 259 14.67 -21.82 23.67
C PRO A 259 15.78 -22.89 23.66
N MET A 260 15.59 -24.00 22.93
CA MET A 260 16.51 -25.14 22.87
C MET A 260 16.97 -25.51 21.45
N GLY A 261 17.01 -24.56 20.51
CA GLY A 261 17.97 -24.60 19.39
C GLY A 261 18.06 -25.88 18.56
N ALA A 262 16.93 -26.48 18.16
CA ALA A 262 16.91 -27.57 17.17
C ALA A 262 15.82 -27.32 16.13
N ALA A 263 16.23 -26.93 14.93
CA ALA A 263 15.38 -26.92 13.74
C ALA A 263 15.47 -28.30 13.07
N GLN A 264 14.41 -29.10 13.16
CA GLN A 264 14.24 -30.27 12.30
C GLN A 264 13.36 -29.88 11.12
N VAL A 265 13.93 -29.96 9.92
CA VAL A 265 13.19 -29.95 8.66
C VAL A 265 12.73 -31.39 8.41
N VAL A 266 11.42 -31.62 8.42
CA VAL A 266 10.84 -32.90 8.00
C VAL A 266 10.37 -32.73 6.55
N HIS A 267 10.87 -33.62 5.68
CA HIS A 267 10.56 -33.71 4.25
C HIS A 267 9.12 -34.17 3.98
#